data_AF-A0A4P9Z8E6-F1
#
_entry.id   AF-A0A4P9Z8E6-F1
#
_cell.length_a   1.000
_cell.length_b   1.000
_cell.length_c   1.000
_cell.angle_alpha   90.00
_cell.angle_beta   90.00
_cell.angle_gamma   90.00
#
_symmetry.space_group_name_H-M   'P 1'
#
loop_
_entity.id
_entity.type
_entity.pdbx_description
1 polymer ?
#
loop_
_entity_poly.entity_id
_entity_poly.type
_entity_poly.pdbx_seq_one_letter_code
_entity_poly.pdbx_strand_id
1 'polypeptide(L)'
;MSLLKKVSQAQIRQVQQLSARIFGESYNPDNIRNGAKVLAAPLKGPAIASYYGDNDSAPTFKDFKAWFPDLKLVDPKEQYRVMMVALRKKRNKGAPKKKSS
;
A
#
# COMPACT_ATOMS: atom_id res chain seq x y z
N MET A 1 22.57 -17.21 57.70
CA MET A 1 21.77 -16.89 56.50
C MET A 1 22.74 -16.58 55.37
N SER A 2 22.94 -17.51 54.43
CA SER A 2 23.90 -17.32 53.32
C SER A 2 23.47 -16.15 52.43
N LEU A 3 24.35 -15.16 52.29
CA LEU A 3 24.14 -13.95 51.47
C LEU A 3 24.17 -14.22 49.96
N LEU A 4 24.42 -15.47 49.54
CA LEU A 4 24.46 -15.92 48.16
C LEU A 4 23.56 -17.15 47.99
N LYS A 5 22.24 -16.93 48.08
CA LYS A 5 21.27 -17.95 47.67
C LYS A 5 21.38 -18.13 46.15
N LYS A 6 21.96 -19.24 45.70
CA LYS A 6 22.01 -19.58 44.26
C LYS A 6 20.59 -19.68 43.71
N VAL A 7 20.29 -18.87 42.70
CA VAL A 7 19.00 -18.91 42.00
C VAL A 7 18.94 -20.17 41.14
N SER A 8 17.83 -20.91 41.21
CA SER A 8 17.65 -22.11 40.39
C SER A 8 17.14 -21.76 39.00
N GLN A 9 17.54 -22.55 37.99
CA GLN A 9 17.05 -22.38 36.62
C GLN A 9 15.52 -22.52 36.54
N ALA A 10 14.93 -23.37 37.38
CA ALA A 10 13.48 -23.53 37.48
C ALA A 10 12.78 -22.24 37.97
N GLN A 11 13.35 -21.56 38.95
CA GLN A 11 12.83 -20.27 39.43
C GLN A 11 12.88 -19.20 38.33
N ILE A 12 13.96 -19.14 37.57
CA ILE A 12 14.08 -18.20 36.44
C ILE A 12 13.01 -18.49 35.38
N ARG A 13 12.78 -19.76 35.04
CA ARG A 13 11.74 -20.16 34.08
C ARG A 13 10.34 -19.78 34.57
N GLN A 14 10.04 -19.98 35.85
CA GLN A 14 8.76 -19.59 36.45
C GLN A 14 8.54 -18.07 36.40
N VAL A 15 9.57 -17.28 36.71
CA VAL A 15 9.50 -15.81 36.63
C VAL A 15 9.29 -15.36 35.18
N GLN A 16 9.99 -15.95 34.21
CA GLN A 16 9.80 -15.65 32.79
C GLN A 16 8.38 -16.00 32.30
N GLN A 17 7.87 -17.17 32.71
CA GLN A 17 6.50 -17.58 32.39
C GLN A 17 5.46 -16.63 33.01
N LEU A 18 5.67 -16.22 34.26
CA LEU A 18 4.80 -15.25 34.94
C LEU A 18 4.84 -13.88 34.27
N SER A 19 6.03 -13.40 33.91
CA SER A 19 6.22 -12.14 33.17
C SER A 19 5.48 -12.17 31.84
N ALA A 20 5.67 -13.21 31.04
CA ALA A 20 4.97 -13.37 29.77
C ALA A 20 3.44 -13.36 29.95
N ARG A 21 2.93 -14.00 31.02
CA ARG A 21 1.50 -13.98 31.36
C ARG A 21 1.00 -12.60 31.77
N ILE A 22 1.78 -11.83 32.53
CA ILE A 22 1.43 -10.47 32.97
C ILE A 22 1.34 -9.51 31.77
N PHE A 23 2.29 -9.60 30.83
CA PHE A 23 2.38 -8.69 29.70
C PHE A 23 1.69 -9.19 28.42
N GLY A 24 1.08 -10.38 28.45
CA GLY A 24 0.44 -10.98 27.28
C GLY A 24 1.44 -11.39 26.18
N GLU A 25 2.68 -11.66 26.54
CA GLU A 25 3.72 -12.13 25.63
C GLU A 25 3.71 -13.66 25.50
N SER A 26 4.30 -14.19 24.42
CA SER A 26 4.44 -15.63 24.22
C SER A 26 5.66 -16.19 24.95
N TYR A 27 5.48 -17.24 25.76
CA TYR A 27 6.58 -17.98 26.42
C TYR A 27 7.00 -19.20 25.59
N ASN A 28 8.24 -19.24 25.09
CA ASN A 28 8.78 -20.31 24.25
C ASN A 28 10.09 -20.89 24.83
N PRO A 29 10.02 -21.78 25.84
CA PRO A 29 11.22 -22.28 26.53
C PRO A 29 12.09 -23.19 25.66
N ASP A 30 11.51 -23.88 24.69
CA ASP A 30 12.18 -24.87 23.83
C ASP A 30 12.68 -24.27 22.51
N ASN A 31 12.51 -22.96 22.32
CA ASN A 31 12.90 -22.23 21.11
C ASN A 31 12.33 -22.85 19.81
N ILE A 32 11.12 -23.40 19.88
CA ILE A 32 10.44 -24.00 18.74
C ILE A 32 10.03 -22.91 17.75
N ARG A 33 10.18 -23.18 16.44
CA ARG A 33 9.76 -22.25 15.37
C ARG A 33 8.24 -22.27 15.25
N ASN A 34 7.57 -21.29 15.87
CA ASN A 34 6.11 -21.18 15.93
C ASN A 34 5.50 -20.12 14.98
N GLY A 35 6.30 -19.46 14.14
CA GLY A 35 5.82 -18.47 13.18
C GLY A 35 5.46 -17.09 13.75
N ALA A 36 5.63 -16.85 15.06
CA ALA A 36 5.28 -15.59 15.71
C ALA A 36 5.93 -14.35 15.05
N LYS A 37 7.16 -14.49 14.51
CA LYS A 37 7.84 -13.42 13.77
C LYS A 37 7.05 -12.92 12.55
N VAL A 38 6.37 -13.83 11.84
CA VAL A 38 5.62 -13.47 10.62
C VAL A 38 4.33 -12.75 11.00
N LEU A 39 3.65 -13.21 12.05
CA LEU A 39 2.41 -12.63 12.54
C LEU A 39 2.61 -11.28 13.25
N ALA A 40 3.75 -11.11 13.93
CA ALA A 40 4.10 -9.85 14.59
C ALA A 40 4.60 -8.78 13.60
N ALA A 41 4.92 -9.15 12.36
CA ALA A 41 5.37 -8.19 11.37
C ALA A 41 4.22 -7.23 11.01
N PRO A 42 4.45 -5.91 10.98
CA PRO A 42 3.41 -4.95 10.62
C PRO A 42 2.99 -5.14 9.16
N LEU A 43 1.68 -5.06 8.92
CA LEU A 43 1.13 -5.14 7.58
C LEU A 43 1.54 -3.91 6.76
N LYS A 44 2.06 -4.14 5.54
CA LYS A 44 2.51 -3.08 4.63
C LYS A 44 1.49 -2.74 3.54
N GLY A 45 0.37 -3.47 3.47
CA GLY A 45 -0.64 -3.36 2.41
C GLY A 45 -1.07 -1.91 2.12
N PRO A 46 -1.49 -1.12 3.13
CA PRO A 46 -1.93 0.25 2.92
C PRO A 46 -0.84 1.14 2.30
N ALA A 47 0.40 1.03 2.77
CA ALA A 47 1.52 1.82 2.27
C ALA A 47 1.92 1.46 0.84
N ILE A 48 1.74 0.19 0.45
CA ILE A 48 1.99 -0.27 -0.92
C ILE A 48 0.86 0.19 -1.85
N ALA A 49 -0.40 0.11 -1.40
CA ALA A 49 -1.55 0.51 -2.19
C ALA A 49 -1.53 2.02 -2.52
N SER A 50 -1.09 2.86 -1.58
CA SER A 50 -1.01 4.30 -1.75
C SER A 50 0.24 4.79 -2.50
N TYR A 51 0.99 3.92 -3.17
CA TYR A 51 2.27 4.27 -3.80
C TYR A 51 2.19 5.44 -4.80
N TYR A 52 1.15 5.46 -5.65
CA TYR A 52 0.92 6.57 -6.60
C TYR A 52 0.00 7.66 -6.03
N GLY A 53 -0.46 7.50 -4.79
CA GLY A 53 -1.52 8.32 -4.20
C GLY A 53 -2.93 7.84 -4.55
N ASP A 54 -3.91 8.59 -4.09
CA ASP A 54 -5.31 8.39 -4.44
C ASP A 54 -5.60 9.09 -5.78
N ASN A 55 -6.05 8.34 -6.78
CA ASN A 55 -6.38 8.89 -8.09
C ASN A 55 -7.55 9.89 -8.02
N ASP A 56 -8.40 9.78 -7.00
CA ASP A 56 -9.56 10.64 -6.80
C ASP A 56 -9.24 11.87 -5.92
N SER A 57 -7.98 12.02 -5.47
CA SER A 57 -7.57 13.14 -4.63
C SER A 57 -7.58 14.50 -5.31
N ALA A 58 -7.51 14.53 -6.65
CA ALA A 58 -7.50 15.75 -7.43
C ALA A 58 -8.54 15.68 -8.56
N PRO A 59 -9.35 16.73 -8.77
CA PRO A 59 -10.30 16.75 -9.86
C PRO A 59 -9.61 16.76 -11.22
N THR A 60 -10.18 16.00 -12.14
CA THR A 60 -9.74 15.95 -13.53
C THR A 60 -10.36 17.09 -14.33
N PHE A 61 -9.84 17.34 -15.54
CA PHE A 61 -10.43 18.33 -16.45
C PHE A 61 -11.89 18.03 -16.81
N LYS A 62 -12.29 16.75 -16.76
CA LYS A 62 -13.68 16.33 -16.97
C LYS A 62 -14.59 16.85 -15.87
N ASP A 63 -14.13 16.82 -14.62
CA ASP A 63 -14.89 17.29 -13.46
C ASP A 63 -15.09 18.80 -13.54
N PHE A 64 -14.06 19.57 -13.92
CA PHE A 64 -14.18 21.00 -14.15
C PHE A 64 -15.21 21.37 -15.23
N LYS A 65 -15.30 20.60 -16.32
CA LYS A 65 -16.35 20.81 -17.34
C LYS A 65 -17.75 20.53 -16.79
N ALA A 66 -17.88 19.53 -15.92
CA ALA A 66 -19.16 19.18 -15.30
C ALA A 66 -19.60 20.23 -14.27
N TRP A 67 -18.66 20.78 -13.50
CA TRP A 67 -18.92 21.81 -12.50
C TRP A 67 -19.23 23.19 -13.10
N PHE A 68 -18.59 23.53 -14.22
CA PHE A 68 -18.73 24.85 -14.85
C PHE A 68 -19.13 24.74 -16.33
N PRO A 69 -20.35 24.27 -16.63
CA PRO A 69 -20.81 24.08 -18.00
C PRO A 69 -20.85 25.39 -18.79
N ASP A 70 -21.17 26.51 -18.12
CA ASP A 70 -21.32 27.83 -18.76
C ASP A 70 -20.00 28.38 -19.33
N LEU A 71 -18.87 27.99 -18.74
CA LEU A 71 -17.55 28.45 -19.16
C LEU A 71 -17.02 27.75 -20.43
N LYS A 72 -17.69 26.69 -20.89
CA LYS A 72 -17.32 25.93 -22.11
C LYS A 72 -15.82 25.62 -22.18
N LEU A 73 -15.26 25.12 -21.08
CA LEU A 73 -13.83 24.87 -20.93
C LEU A 73 -13.30 23.88 -22.00
N VAL A 74 -12.11 24.17 -22.54
CA VAL A 74 -11.43 23.35 -23.54
C VAL A 74 -10.05 22.95 -23.03
N ASP A 75 -9.72 21.66 -23.14
CA ASP A 75 -8.38 21.17 -22.81
C ASP A 75 -7.48 21.39 -24.05
N PRO A 76 -6.48 22.29 -23.98
CA PRO A 76 -5.63 22.60 -25.12
C PRO A 76 -4.76 21.41 -25.54
N LYS A 77 -4.34 20.55 -24.59
CA LYS A 77 -3.54 19.36 -24.91
C LYS A 77 -4.38 18.34 -25.66
N GLU A 78 -5.62 18.12 -25.23
CA GLU A 78 -6.54 17.21 -25.92
C GLU A 78 -6.94 17.76 -27.30
N GLN A 79 -7.22 19.07 -27.41
CA GLN A 79 -7.53 19.70 -28.69
C GLN A 79 -6.38 19.55 -29.69
N TYR A 80 -5.15 19.78 -29.23
CA TYR A 80 -3.95 19.56 -30.04
C TYR A 80 -3.79 18.09 -30.46
N ARG A 81 -4.02 17.14 -29.54
CA ARG A 81 -3.97 15.71 -29.84
C ARG A 81 -4.96 15.33 -30.94
N VAL A 82 -6.20 15.82 -30.85
CA VAL A 82 -7.26 15.57 -31.86
C VAL A 82 -6.90 16.20 -33.21
N MET A 83 -6.40 17.44 -33.22
CA MET A 83 -5.91 18.09 -34.43
C MET A 83 -4.80 17.28 -35.10
N MET A 84 -3.81 16.82 -34.31
CA MET A 84 -2.70 16.01 -34.81
C MET A 84 -3.17 14.66 -35.39
N VAL A 85 -4.17 14.03 -34.77
CA VAL A 85 -4.81 12.83 -35.32
C VAL A 85 -5.45 13.12 -36.68
N ALA A 86 -6.17 14.24 -36.82
CA ALA A 86 -6.79 14.63 -38.08
C ALA A 86 -5.76 14.91 -39.18
N LEU A 87 -4.69 15.66 -38.86
CA LEU A 87 -3.59 15.95 -39.80
C LEU A 87 -2.90 14.67 -40.27
N ARG A 88 -2.65 13.71 -39.36
CA ARG A 88 -2.05 12.41 -39.70
C ARG A 88 -2.94 11.61 -40.67
N LYS A 89 -4.26 11.61 -40.45
CA LYS A 89 -5.21 10.94 -41.36
C LYS A 89 -5.19 11.56 -42.75
N LYS A 90 -5.14 12.90 -42.88
CA LYS A 90 -5.09 13.60 -44.18
C LYS A 90 -3.92 13.16 -45.07
N ARG A 91 -2.77 12.84 -44.47
CA ARG A 91 -1.56 12.39 -45.18
C ARG A 91 -1.41 10.87 -45.28
N ASN A 92 -2.48 10.11 -45.02
CA ASN A 92 -2.46 8.63 -44.98
C ASN A 92 -1.42 8.06 -43.99
N LYS A 93 -1.13 8.79 -42.90
CA LYS A 93 -0.28 8.36 -41.78
C LYS A 93 -1.09 8.18 -40.50
N GLY A 94 -2.39 7.93 -40.64
CA GLY A 94 -3.24 7.54 -39.52
C GLY A 94 -2.89 6.14 -39.03
N ALA A 95 -3.25 5.84 -37.78
CA ALA A 95 -3.14 4.47 -37.28
C ALA A 95 -4.01 3.53 -38.14
N PRO A 96 -3.53 2.31 -38.45
CA PRO A 96 -4.32 1.32 -39.17
C PRO A 96 -5.56 0.93 -38.35
N LYS A 97 -6.56 0.36 -39.04
CA LYS A 97 -7.76 -0.14 -38.36
C LYS A 97 -7.38 -1.26 -37.40
N LYS A 98 -7.74 -1.12 -36.12
CA LYS A 98 -7.53 -2.17 -35.11
C LYS A 98 -8.29 -3.43 -35.55
N LYS A 99 -7.61 -4.58 -35.56
CA LYS A 99 -8.23 -5.88 -35.87
C LYS A 99 -9.35 -6.14 -34.85
N SER A 100 -10.57 -6.38 -35.32
CA SER A 100 -11.60 -7.01 -34.49
C SER A 100 -11.28 -8.51 -34.45
N SER A 101 -11.38 -9.11 -33.26
CA SER A 101 -11.33 -10.56 -33.12
C SER A 101 -12.39 -11.24 -33.97
#